data_AF-A0A3D9BAM3-F1
#
_entry.id   AF-A0A3D9BAM3-F1
#
_cell.length_a   1.000
_cell.length_b   1.000
_cell.length_c   1.000
_cell.angle_alpha   90.00
_cell.angle_beta   90.00
_cell.angle_gamma   90.00
#
_symmetry.space_group_name_H-M   'P 1'
#
loop_
_entity.id
_entity.type
_entity.pdbx_description
1 polymer ?
#
loop_
_entity_poly.entity_id
_entity_poly.type
_entity_poly.pdbx_seq_one_letter_code
_entity_poly.pdbx_strand_id
1 'polypeptide(L)'
;METTLKQKGQKWLQWAVQNPKKFFTYSMILLSVSFIGSLIQGVFFSSDTTFKIRPPVLYSKSKMSQNQSLNNDKEMEKIVNELKALKVKRDQNALKKEDSLRIDYLFNQYQKLKNGH
;
A
#
# COMPACT_ATOMS: atom_id res chain seq x y z
N MET A 1 23.75 -9.23 36.93
CA MET A 1 22.61 -9.97 36.32
C MET A 1 23.03 -11.31 35.70
N GLU A 2 24.30 -11.52 35.32
CA GLU A 2 24.72 -12.80 34.70
C GLU A 2 24.81 -14.00 35.66
N THR A 3 25.09 -13.76 36.94
CA THR A 3 25.27 -14.82 37.95
C THR A 3 23.98 -15.56 38.27
N THR A 4 22.84 -14.88 38.24
CA THR A 4 21.53 -15.47 38.54
C THR A 4 21.02 -16.36 37.40
N LEU A 5 21.30 -16.01 36.14
CA LEU A 5 21.01 -16.83 34.97
C LEU A 5 21.81 -18.14 34.98
N LYS A 6 23.12 -18.05 35.26
CA LYS A 6 23.99 -19.25 35.36
C LYS A 6 23.55 -20.18 36.48
N GLN A 7 23.25 -19.65 37.67
CA GLN A 7 22.75 -20.46 38.79
C GLN A 7 21.39 -21.11 38.50
N LYS A 8 20.47 -20.39 37.85
CA LYS A 8 19.16 -20.93 37.47
C LYS A 8 19.31 -22.03 36.42
N GLY A 9 20.16 -21.83 35.41
CA GLY A 9 20.48 -22.84 34.40
C GLY A 9 21.08 -24.12 34.99
N GLN A 10 22.02 -23.99 35.92
CA GLN A 10 22.61 -25.15 36.62
C GLN A 10 21.57 -25.95 37.42
N LYS A 11 20.64 -25.28 38.11
CA LYS A 11 19.56 -25.96 38.85
C LYS A 11 18.61 -26.70 37.90
N TRP A 12 18.30 -26.12 36.74
CA TRP A 12 17.48 -26.78 35.71
C TRP A 12 18.18 -28.00 35.10
N LEU A 13 19.48 -27.91 34.84
CA LEU A 13 20.29 -29.04 34.36
C LEU A 13 20.36 -30.16 35.40
N GLN A 14 20.60 -29.84 36.67
CA GLN A 14 20.60 -30.84 37.74
C GLN A 14 19.22 -31.50 37.90
N TRP A 15 18.14 -30.74 37.79
CA TRP A 15 16.78 -31.29 37.82
C TRP A 15 16.50 -32.23 36.65
N ALA A 16 16.95 -31.88 35.44
CA ALA A 16 16.80 -32.71 34.25
C ALA A 16 17.55 -34.05 34.37
N VAL A 17 18.76 -34.03 34.95
CA VAL A 17 19.55 -35.24 35.21
C VAL A 17 18.92 -36.11 36.30
N GLN A 18 18.35 -35.51 37.34
CA GLN A 18 17.70 -36.25 38.44
C GLN A 18 16.35 -36.88 38.02
N ASN A 19 15.62 -36.27 37.08
CA ASN A 19 14.30 -36.73 36.65
C ASN A 19 14.21 -36.92 35.13
N PRO A 20 15.01 -37.86 34.55
CA PRO A 20 15.14 -37.99 33.11
C PRO A 20 13.81 -38.33 32.44
N LYS A 21 13.01 -39.24 33.04
CA LYS A 21 11.70 -39.63 32.49
C LYS A 21 10.76 -38.42 32.30
N LYS A 22 10.66 -37.55 33.31
CA LYS A 22 9.79 -36.36 33.25
C LYS A 22 10.32 -35.35 32.22
N PHE A 23 11.63 -35.15 32.18
CA PHE A 23 12.26 -34.27 31.19
C PHE A 23 11.99 -34.72 29.75
N PHE A 24 12.11 -36.02 29.48
CA PHE A 24 11.79 -36.59 28.17
C PHE A 24 10.30 -36.44 27.85
N THR A 25 9.40 -36.67 28.80
CA THR A 25 7.95 -36.47 28.58
C THR A 25 7.63 -35.02 28.22
N TYR A 26 8.14 -34.04 28.96
CA TYR A 26 7.92 -32.62 28.64
C TYR A 26 8.52 -32.22 27.29
N SER A 27 9.73 -32.71 26.99
CA SER A 27 10.38 -32.48 25.70
C SER A 27 9.58 -33.09 24.55
N MET A 28 9.04 -34.29 24.73
CA MET A 28 8.19 -34.97 23.75
C MET A 28 6.89 -34.22 23.50
N ILE A 29 6.26 -33.71 24.56
CA ILE A 29 5.04 -32.88 24.45
C ILE A 29 5.35 -31.58 23.70
N LEU A 30 6.44 -30.89 24.06
CA LEU A 30 6.84 -29.64 23.41
C LEU A 30 7.16 -29.86 21.93
N LEU A 31 7.86 -30.93 21.61
CA LEU A 31 8.17 -31.31 20.22
C LEU A 31 6.89 -31.61 19.44
N SER A 32 5.96 -32.36 20.03
CA SER A 32 4.67 -32.69 19.41
C SER A 32 3.84 -31.44 19.13
N VAL A 33 3.71 -30.54 20.12
CA VAL A 33 2.99 -29.26 19.96
C VAL A 33 3.65 -28.38 18.91
N SER A 34 4.99 -28.30 18.91
CA SER A 34 5.74 -27.55 17.90
C SER A 34 5.53 -28.14 16.50
N PHE A 35 5.49 -29.47 16.37
CA PHE A 35 5.28 -30.15 15.10
C PHE A 35 3.87 -29.87 14.56
N ILE A 36 2.84 -29.95 15.41
CA ILE A 36 1.47 -29.59 15.05
C ILE A 36 1.39 -28.11 14.64
N GLY A 37 2.06 -27.22 15.38
CA GLY A 37 2.18 -25.80 15.03
C GLY A 37 2.81 -25.58 13.66
N SER A 38 3.90 -26.28 13.35
CA SER A 38 4.56 -26.23 12.03
C SER A 38 3.69 -26.79 10.90
N LEU A 39 2.90 -27.84 11.16
CA LEU A 39 1.94 -28.37 10.18
C LEU A 39 0.82 -27.38 9.89
N ILE A 40 0.25 -26.78 10.93
CA ILE A 40 -0.78 -25.73 10.78
C ILE A 40 -0.18 -24.52 10.05
N GLN A 41 1.04 -24.12 10.40
CA GLN A 41 1.74 -23.06 9.68
C GLN A 41 1.94 -23.43 8.20
N GLY A 42 2.38 -24.64 7.88
CA GLY A 42 2.56 -25.08 6.49
C GLY A 42 1.26 -25.18 5.68
N VAL A 43 0.12 -25.50 6.32
CA VAL A 43 -1.18 -25.61 5.66
C VAL A 43 -1.87 -24.24 5.52
N PHE A 44 -1.85 -23.41 6.56
CA PHE A 44 -2.54 -22.11 6.57
C PHE A 44 -1.68 -20.96 6.04
N PHE A 45 -0.38 -20.94 6.34
CA PHE A 45 0.56 -20.14 5.57
C PHE A 45 0.94 -20.97 4.34
N SER A 46 0.01 -21.10 3.40
CA SER A 46 0.39 -21.24 1.99
C SER A 46 1.30 -20.05 1.71
N SER A 47 2.61 -20.26 1.85
CA SER A 47 3.55 -19.22 1.56
C SER A 47 3.30 -18.89 0.10
N ASP A 48 2.98 -17.63 -0.14
CA ASP A 48 3.04 -16.97 -1.44
C ASP A 48 4.49 -16.99 -1.98
N THR A 49 5.23 -18.07 -1.76
CA THR A 49 6.49 -18.48 -2.38
C THR A 49 6.25 -19.12 -3.74
N THR A 50 5.03 -19.03 -4.29
CA THR A 50 4.89 -18.89 -5.74
C THR A 50 5.79 -17.74 -6.11
N PHE A 51 6.99 -18.07 -6.61
CA PHE A 51 7.98 -17.15 -7.13
C PHE A 51 7.27 -15.94 -7.73
N LYS A 52 7.16 -14.85 -6.96
CA LYS A 52 6.59 -13.59 -7.44
C LYS A 52 7.66 -12.95 -8.29
N ILE A 53 8.00 -13.61 -9.40
CA ILE A 53 8.68 -12.97 -10.52
C ILE A 53 7.64 -11.99 -11.02
N ARG A 54 7.63 -10.80 -10.43
CA ARG A 54 6.88 -9.67 -10.95
C ARG A 54 7.74 -9.21 -12.12
N PRO A 55 7.40 -9.55 -13.37
CA PRO A 55 8.20 -9.09 -14.49
C PRO A 55 8.27 -7.56 -14.38
N PRO A 56 9.46 -6.95 -14.61
CA PRO A 56 9.58 -5.51 -14.56
C PRO A 56 8.53 -4.93 -15.50
N VAL A 57 7.88 -3.86 -15.06
CA VAL A 57 6.86 -3.19 -15.86
C VAL A 57 7.56 -2.67 -17.11
N LEU A 58 7.49 -3.41 -18.20
CA LEU A 58 8.03 -2.95 -19.49
C LEU A 58 7.31 -1.64 -19.80
N TYR A 59 8.09 -0.62 -20.15
CA TYR A 59 7.59 0.71 -20.50
C TYR A 59 6.58 0.59 -21.64
N SER A 60 5.31 0.43 -21.29
CA SER A 60 4.22 0.42 -22.24
C SER A 60 3.70 1.84 -22.33
N LYS A 61 3.85 2.44 -23.51
CA LYS A 61 3.40 3.80 -23.84
C LYS A 61 1.93 4.03 -23.46
N SER A 62 1.12 2.96 -23.40
CA SER A 62 -0.27 3.01 -22.95
C SER A 62 -0.44 3.42 -21.49
N LYS A 63 0.45 2.99 -20.58
CA LYS A 63 0.37 3.36 -19.15
C LYS A 63 0.74 4.82 -18.91
N MET A 64 1.66 5.37 -19.71
CA MET A 64 2.00 6.79 -19.65
C MET A 64 0.84 7.65 -20.17
N SER A 65 0.22 7.25 -21.29
CA SER A 65 -0.98 7.91 -21.84
C SER A 65 -2.16 7.86 -20.86
N GLN A 66 -2.38 6.74 -20.16
CA GLN A 66 -3.43 6.62 -19.16
C GLN A 66 -3.23 7.58 -17.96
N ASN A 67 -2.00 7.70 -17.46
CA ASN A 67 -1.71 8.67 -16.38
C ASN A 67 -1.83 10.12 -16.86
N GLN A 68 -1.47 10.40 -18.11
CA GLN A 68 -1.66 11.73 -18.72
C GLN A 68 -3.14 12.05 -18.91
N SER A 69 -3.96 11.09 -19.35
CA SER A 69 -5.42 11.24 -19.46
C SER A 69 -6.05 11.55 -18.10
N LEU A 70 -5.73 10.77 -17.06
CA LEU A 70 -6.25 10.99 -15.71
C LEU A 70 -5.86 12.36 -15.13
N ASN A 71 -4.68 12.88 -15.49
CA ASN A 71 -4.26 14.22 -15.08
C ASN A 71 -4.96 15.31 -15.89
N ASN A 72 -5.13 15.10 -17.20
CA ASN A 72 -5.87 16.02 -18.07
C ASN A 72 -7.34 16.14 -17.65
N ASP A 73 -7.98 15.04 -17.26
CA ASP A 73 -9.37 15.03 -16.79
C ASP A 73 -9.56 15.89 -15.53
N LYS A 74 -8.60 15.85 -14.60
CA LYS A 74 -8.61 16.70 -13.39
C LYS A 74 -8.42 18.18 -13.69
N GLU A 75 -7.48 18.51 -14.57
CA GLU A 75 -7.26 19.91 -15.00
C GLU A 75 -8.47 20.43 -15.77
N MET A 76 -9.10 19.59 -16.58
CA MET A 76 -10.33 19.90 -17.31
C MET A 76 -11.50 20.19 -16.36
N GLU A 77 -11.67 19.37 -15.30
CA GLU A 77 -12.69 19.59 -14.26
C GLU A 77 -12.49 20.92 -13.54
N LYS A 78 -11.24 21.27 -13.22
CA LYS A 78 -10.90 22.56 -12.59
C LYS A 78 -11.29 23.74 -13.48
N ILE A 79 -10.98 23.67 -14.78
CA ILE A 79 -11.35 24.72 -15.74
C ILE A 79 -12.88 24.87 -15.84
N VAL A 80 -13.62 23.76 -15.87
CA VAL A 80 -15.10 23.79 -15.90
C VAL A 80 -15.66 24.45 -14.63
N ASN A 81 -15.08 24.15 -13.46
CA ASN A 81 -15.49 24.77 -12.21
C ASN A 81 -15.22 26.29 -12.19
N GLU A 82 -14.06 26.73 -12.70
CA GLU A 82 -13.76 28.16 -12.85
C GLU A 82 -14.73 28.86 -13.82
N LEU A 83 -15.00 28.25 -14.99
CA LEU A 83 -15.95 28.79 -15.96
C LEU A 83 -17.38 28.86 -15.40
N LYS A 84 -17.79 27.88 -14.59
CA LYS A 84 -19.09 27.89 -13.90
C LYS A 84 -19.19 29.05 -12.90
N ALA A 85 -18.12 29.34 -12.17
CA ALA A 85 -18.09 30.50 -11.26
C ALA A 85 -18.19 31.83 -12.04
N LEU A 86 -17.52 31.94 -13.19
CA LEU A 86 -17.62 33.11 -14.07
C LEU A 86 -19.01 33.26 -14.70
N LYS A 87 -19.69 32.14 -15.01
CA LYS A 87 -21.09 32.14 -15.45
C LYS A 87 -22.03 32.69 -14.38
N VAL A 88 -21.84 32.34 -13.11
CA VAL A 88 -22.63 32.92 -12.01
C VAL A 88 -22.41 34.44 -11.90
N LYS A 89 -21.17 34.92 -12.07
CA LYS A 89 -20.88 36.36 -12.08
C LYS A 89 -21.54 37.09 -13.26
N ARG A 90 -21.61 36.44 -14.43
CA ARG A 90 -22.37 36.94 -15.60
C ARG A 90 -23.84 37.09 -15.26
N ASP A 91 -24.43 36.07 -14.65
CA ASP A 91 -25.85 36.06 -14.27
C ASP A 91 -26.19 37.15 -13.24
N GLN A 92 -25.19 37.55 -12.44
CA GLN A 92 -25.26 38.65 -11.48
C GLN A 92 -24.89 40.03 -12.08
N ASN A 93 -24.69 40.15 -13.40
CA ASN A 93 -24.24 41.37 -14.10
C ASN A 93 -22.92 41.98 -13.56
N ALA A 94 -22.08 41.20 -12.88
CA ALA A 94 -20.84 41.66 -12.25
C ALA A 94 -19.58 41.33 -13.09
N LEU A 95 -19.74 41.02 -14.37
CA LEU A 95 -18.66 40.57 -15.25
C LEU A 95 -17.77 41.74 -15.67
N LYS A 96 -16.44 41.63 -15.46
CA LYS A 96 -15.47 42.63 -15.90
C LYS A 96 -14.82 42.24 -17.22
N LYS A 97 -14.24 43.21 -17.94
CA LYS A 97 -13.48 42.95 -19.19
C LYS A 97 -12.30 41.99 -18.98
N GLU A 98 -11.68 42.02 -17.80
CA GLU A 98 -10.63 41.08 -17.38
C GLU A 98 -11.14 39.63 -17.31
N ASP A 99 -12.38 39.45 -16.83
CA ASP A 99 -13.02 38.13 -16.79
C ASP A 99 -13.27 37.60 -18.20
N SER A 100 -13.55 38.46 -19.18
CA SER A 100 -13.72 38.05 -20.58
C SER A 100 -12.44 37.44 -21.17
N LEU A 101 -11.29 38.07 -20.91
CA LEU A 101 -9.99 37.54 -21.34
C LEU A 101 -9.68 36.21 -20.64
N ARG A 102 -10.04 36.10 -19.36
CA ARG A 102 -9.85 34.86 -18.59
C ARG A 102 -10.74 33.73 -19.09
N ILE A 103 -11.98 34.01 -19.49
CA ILE A 103 -12.89 33.02 -20.09
C ILE A 103 -12.29 32.48 -21.39
N ASP A 104 -11.78 33.35 -22.26
CA ASP A 104 -11.21 32.93 -23.55
C ASP A 104 -9.95 32.08 -23.36
N TYR A 105 -9.08 32.48 -22.42
CA TYR A 105 -7.92 31.70 -22.02
C TYR A 105 -8.30 30.31 -21.49
N LEU A 106 -9.24 30.24 -20.54
CA LEU A 106 -9.70 28.98 -19.94
C LEU A 106 -10.37 28.07 -20.98
N PHE A 107 -11.17 28.64 -21.89
CA PHE A 107 -11.80 27.90 -22.97
C PHE A 107 -10.78 27.30 -23.95
N ASN A 108 -9.78 28.08 -24.33
CA ASN A 108 -8.71 27.58 -25.20
C ASN A 108 -7.87 26.49 -24.51
N GLN A 109 -7.58 26.65 -23.22
CA GLN A 109 -6.87 25.63 -22.43
C GLN A 109 -7.67 24.32 -22.36
N TYR A 110 -8.99 24.41 -22.17
CA TYR A 110 -9.89 23.25 -22.18
C TYR A 110 -9.87 22.54 -23.54
N GLN A 111 -9.92 23.28 -24.65
CA GLN A 111 -9.90 22.70 -26.00
C GLN A 111 -8.59 21.96 -26.29
N LYS A 112 -7.45 22.50 -25.86
CA LYS A 112 -6.14 21.84 -25.99
C LYS A 112 -6.07 20.54 -25.19
N LEU A 113 -6.56 20.55 -23.95
CA LEU A 113 -6.61 19.35 -23.10
C LEU A 113 -7.54 18.27 -23.68
N LYS A 114 -8.65 18.67 -24.30
CA LYS A 114 -9.63 17.76 -24.91
C LYS A 114 -9.15 17.16 -26.23
N ASN A 115 -8.47 17.95 -27.07
CA ASN A 115 -8.08 17.53 -28.43
C ASN A 115 -6.64 17.02 -28.53
N GLY A 116 -5.85 17.10 -27.45
CA GLY A 116 -4.50 16.56 -27.39
C GLY A 116 -3.48 17.26 -28.31
N HIS A 117 -3.77 18.50 -28.73
CA HIS A 117 -2.96 19.33 -29.65
C HIS A 117 -2.66 20.70 -29.03
#